data_AF-A0A3B8VLX4-F1
#
_entry.id   AF-A0A3B8VLX4-F1
#
_cell.length_a   1.000
_cell.length_b   1.000
_cell.length_c   1.000
_cell.angle_alpha   90.00
_cell.angle_beta   90.00
_cell.angle_gamma   90.00
#
_symmetry.space_group_name_H-M   'P 1'
#
loop_
_entity.id
_entity.type
_entity.pdbx_description
1 polymer ?
#
loop_
_entity_poly.entity_id
_entity_poly.type
_entity_poly.pdbx_seq_one_letter_code
_entity_poly.pdbx_strand_id
1 'polypeptide(L)'
;MKPWEKLATATTSDGSHFELLRHEGNYVIHADGFDLMTSYSHGSEDAMMSLACPRPRADACILIGGLGMGYTLAATLGLLLPEGSVVVSELVPEVVDWNRGPLGPLAGHPLDDPRTDLVVGDVADVIRCSKSRFDAILLDVDNSVDSFTLARNSRLYTPEGLAAAHR
;
A
#
# COMPACT_ATOMS: atom_id res chain seq x y z
N MET A 1 -18.84 -8.52 -25.18
CA MET A 1 -17.83 -7.93 -24.28
C MET A 1 -18.60 -7.42 -23.07
N LYS A 2 -18.36 -7.96 -21.87
CA LYS A 2 -19.00 -7.42 -20.67
C LYS A 2 -18.44 -6.02 -20.39
N PRO A 3 -19.24 -5.03 -20.01
CA PRO A 3 -18.71 -3.73 -19.63
C PRO A 3 -17.89 -3.85 -18.34
N TRP A 4 -17.00 -2.90 -18.10
CA TRP A 4 -16.43 -2.69 -16.76
C TRP A 4 -17.56 -2.29 -15.81
N GLU A 5 -17.64 -2.98 -14.68
CA GLU A 5 -18.58 -2.68 -13.60
C GLU A 5 -17.86 -1.82 -12.56
N LYS A 6 -18.40 -0.63 -12.29
CA LYS A 6 -17.89 0.19 -11.20
C LYS A 6 -18.47 -0.28 -9.87
N LEU A 7 -17.59 -0.69 -8.96
CA LEU A 7 -17.96 -1.20 -7.65
C LEU A 7 -17.97 -0.10 -6.58
N ALA A 8 -17.02 0.83 -6.62
CA ALA A 8 -16.89 1.89 -5.64
C ALA A 8 -16.09 3.07 -6.19
N THR A 9 -16.13 4.19 -5.48
CA THR A 9 -15.39 5.42 -5.79
C THR A 9 -14.84 6.05 -4.53
N ALA A 10 -13.74 6.78 -4.64
CA ALA A 10 -13.20 7.62 -3.58
C ALA A 10 -12.85 9.01 -4.14
N THR A 11 -12.79 10.01 -3.28
CA THR A 11 -12.28 11.33 -3.65
C THR A 11 -11.42 11.86 -2.52
N THR A 12 -10.16 12.11 -2.81
CA THR A 12 -9.20 12.61 -1.83
C THR A 12 -9.41 14.10 -1.58
N SER A 13 -8.82 14.59 -0.48
CA SER A 13 -8.95 16.01 -0.10
C SER A 13 -8.30 16.99 -1.09
N ASP A 14 -7.36 16.51 -1.92
CA ASP A 14 -6.76 17.26 -3.02
C ASP A 14 -7.57 17.20 -4.33
N GLY A 15 -8.69 16.46 -4.34
CA GLY A 15 -9.62 16.36 -5.46
C GLY A 15 -9.37 15.19 -6.41
N SER A 16 -8.34 14.37 -6.18
CA SER A 16 -8.07 13.18 -6.99
C SER A 16 -9.22 12.17 -6.88
N HIS A 17 -9.67 11.64 -8.02
CA HIS A 17 -10.79 10.72 -8.08
C HIS A 17 -10.32 9.29 -8.30
N PHE A 18 -10.75 8.36 -7.44
CA PHE A 18 -10.46 6.94 -7.56
C PHE A 18 -11.72 6.15 -7.85
N GLU A 19 -11.61 5.10 -8.66
CA GLU A 19 -12.67 4.14 -8.94
C GLU A 19 -12.14 2.72 -8.76
N LEU A 20 -12.95 1.87 -8.14
CA LEU A 20 -12.73 0.42 -8.15
C LEU A 20 -13.60 -0.20 -9.23
N LEU A 21 -12.96 -0.76 -10.24
CA LEU A 21 -13.61 -1.37 -11.40
C LEU A 21 -13.44 -2.89 -11.39
N ARG A 22 -14.44 -3.62 -11.88
CA ARG A 22 -14.43 -5.08 -12.05
C ARG A 22 -14.78 -5.49 -13.47
N HIS A 23 -14.03 -6.42 -14.02
CA HIS A 23 -14.32 -7.03 -15.31
C HIS A 23 -13.89 -8.50 -15.33
N GLU A 24 -14.86 -9.40 -15.52
CA GLU A 24 -14.62 -10.86 -15.64
C GLU A 24 -13.78 -11.45 -14.50
N GLY A 25 -13.96 -10.95 -13.28
CA GLY A 25 -13.23 -11.40 -12.09
C GLY A 25 -11.91 -10.68 -11.84
N ASN A 26 -11.46 -9.84 -12.78
CA ASN A 26 -10.33 -8.94 -12.59
C ASN A 26 -10.79 -7.62 -11.98
N TYR A 27 -9.91 -7.01 -11.20
CA TYR A 27 -10.14 -5.74 -10.53
C TYR A 27 -9.08 -4.72 -10.94
N VAL A 28 -9.49 -3.46 -11.03
CA VAL A 28 -8.62 -2.32 -11.33
C VAL A 28 -8.93 -1.19 -10.36
N ILE A 29 -7.88 -0.65 -9.75
CA ILE A 29 -7.95 0.67 -9.10
C ILE A 29 -7.55 1.68 -10.16
N HIS A 30 -8.51 2.52 -10.52
CA HIS A 30 -8.37 3.56 -11.52
C HIS A 30 -8.34 4.92 -10.83
N ALA A 31 -7.48 5.83 -11.26
CA ALA A 31 -7.52 7.22 -10.77
C ALA A 31 -7.27 8.22 -11.89
N ASP A 32 -8.08 9.28 -11.89
CA ASP A 32 -7.97 10.44 -12.80
C ASP A 32 -7.77 10.08 -14.28
N GLY A 33 -8.39 9.00 -14.75
CA GLY A 33 -8.32 8.55 -16.15
C GLY A 33 -7.27 7.47 -16.43
N PHE A 34 -6.54 6.98 -15.43
CA PHE A 34 -5.47 5.99 -15.59
C PHE A 34 -5.64 4.80 -14.66
N ASP A 35 -5.32 3.61 -15.19
CA ASP A 35 -5.26 2.39 -14.39
C ASP A 35 -3.99 2.42 -13.52
N LEU A 36 -4.16 2.51 -12.21
CA LEU A 36 -3.03 2.54 -11.27
C LEU A 36 -2.53 1.13 -10.96
N MET A 37 -3.47 0.22 -10.66
CA MET A 37 -3.15 -1.14 -10.21
C MET A 37 -4.18 -2.13 -10.74
N THR A 38 -3.75 -3.36 -10.96
CA THR A 38 -4.60 -4.45 -11.47
C THR A 38 -4.46 -5.70 -10.60
N SER A 39 -5.50 -6.53 -10.54
CA SER A 39 -5.47 -7.77 -9.76
C SER A 39 -4.66 -8.91 -10.39
N TYR A 40 -4.16 -8.74 -11.63
CA TYR A 40 -3.51 -9.82 -12.39
C TYR A 40 -2.03 -9.56 -12.69
N SER A 41 -1.51 -8.39 -12.34
CA SER A 41 -0.11 -8.05 -12.49
C SER A 41 0.39 -7.38 -11.21
N HIS A 42 0.94 -8.18 -10.29
CA HIS A 42 1.40 -7.75 -8.97
C HIS A 42 2.79 -8.31 -8.60
N GLY A 43 3.63 -8.59 -9.60
CA GLY A 43 4.95 -9.21 -9.38
C GLY A 43 5.94 -8.30 -8.65
N SER A 44 5.80 -6.98 -8.77
CA SER A 44 6.58 -6.01 -7.99
C SER A 44 6.24 -6.07 -6.51
N GLU A 45 4.96 -6.16 -6.19
CA GLU A 45 4.37 -6.21 -4.87
C GLU A 45 4.79 -7.49 -4.14
N ASP A 46 4.79 -8.63 -4.86
CA ASP A 46 5.26 -9.92 -4.35
C ASP A 46 6.76 -9.90 -4.02
N ALA A 47 7.56 -9.18 -4.82
CA ALA A 47 9.01 -9.18 -4.70
C ALA A 47 9.53 -8.17 -3.66
N MET A 48 8.81 -7.06 -3.42
CA MET A 48 9.31 -5.88 -2.71
C MET A 48 9.92 -6.20 -1.35
N MET A 49 9.21 -6.95 -0.50
CA MET A 49 9.71 -7.32 0.83
C MET A 49 10.97 -8.19 0.76
N SER A 50 11.01 -9.18 -0.13
CA SER A 50 12.16 -10.08 -0.26
C SER A 50 13.44 -9.35 -0.69
N LEU A 51 13.30 -8.26 -1.46
CA LEU A 51 14.40 -7.41 -1.88
C LEU A 51 14.81 -6.42 -0.79
N ALA A 52 13.84 -5.82 -0.09
CA ALA A 52 14.08 -4.83 0.95
C ALA A 52 14.68 -5.45 2.23
N CYS A 53 14.16 -6.62 2.64
CA CYS A 53 14.57 -7.30 3.86
C CYS A 53 14.59 -8.83 3.64
N PRO A 54 15.64 -9.38 2.99
CA PRO A 54 15.71 -10.81 2.64
C PRO A 54 15.81 -11.74 3.85
N ARG A 55 16.18 -11.21 5.03
CA ARG A 55 16.32 -11.96 6.28
C ARG A 55 15.76 -11.13 7.44
N PRO A 56 14.43 -11.01 7.54
CA PRO A 56 13.82 -10.28 8.64
C PRO A 56 14.16 -10.98 9.96
N ARG A 57 14.32 -10.17 11.02
CA ARG A 57 14.37 -10.68 12.38
C ARG A 57 13.04 -11.32 12.75
N ALA A 58 13.03 -12.12 13.83
CA ALA A 58 11.80 -12.73 14.31
C ALA A 58 10.75 -11.70 14.73
N ASP A 59 11.20 -10.62 15.37
CA ASP A 59 10.41 -9.50 15.86
C ASP A 59 10.38 -8.30 14.89
N ALA A 60 10.66 -8.52 13.60
CA ALA A 60 10.79 -7.43 12.65
C ALA A 60 9.49 -6.62 12.52
N CYS A 61 9.62 -5.29 12.48
CA CYS A 61 8.52 -4.37 12.26
C CYS A 61 8.68 -3.69 10.91
N ILE A 62 7.76 -3.95 9.99
CA ILE A 62 7.82 -3.46 8.62
C ILE A 62 6.79 -2.35 8.41
N LEU A 63 7.19 -1.24 7.79
CA LEU A 63 6.24 -0.21 7.33
C LEU A 63 5.96 -0.40 5.85
N ILE A 64 4.69 -0.40 5.48
CA ILE A 64 4.22 -0.31 4.09
C ILE A 64 3.48 1.02 3.93
N GLY A 65 3.94 1.86 3.01
CA GLY A 65 3.21 3.03 2.54
C GLY A 65 2.39 2.66 1.31
N GLY A 66 1.08 2.90 1.36
CA GLY A 66 0.13 2.49 0.33
C GLY A 66 -0.37 1.06 0.57
N LEU A 67 -1.69 0.87 0.58
CA LEU A 67 -2.30 -0.45 0.70
C LEU A 67 -2.61 -1.04 -0.69
N GLY A 68 -3.08 -0.20 -1.62
CA GLY A 68 -3.37 -0.61 -3.00
C GLY A 68 -4.31 -1.81 -3.06
N MET A 69 -3.89 -2.87 -3.76
CA MET A 69 -4.63 -4.15 -3.85
C MET A 69 -4.37 -5.10 -2.68
N GLY A 70 -3.50 -4.75 -1.73
CA GLY A 70 -3.17 -5.57 -0.57
C GLY A 70 -2.08 -6.64 -0.81
N TYR A 71 -1.58 -6.78 -2.04
CA TYR A 71 -0.57 -7.80 -2.38
C TYR A 71 0.75 -7.61 -1.64
N THR A 72 1.26 -6.38 -1.56
CA THR A 72 2.50 -6.08 -0.83
C THR A 72 2.39 -6.47 0.64
N LEU A 73 1.24 -6.20 1.27
CA LEU A 73 0.97 -6.62 2.65
C LEU A 73 0.92 -8.16 2.77
N ALA A 74 0.18 -8.84 1.90
CA ALA A 74 0.08 -10.30 1.92
C ALA A 74 1.45 -10.98 1.73
N ALA A 75 2.24 -10.51 0.77
CA ALA A 75 3.59 -11.01 0.52
C ALA A 75 4.52 -10.76 1.71
N THR A 76 4.42 -9.57 2.33
CA THR A 76 5.21 -9.23 3.53
C THR A 76 4.85 -10.15 4.70
N LEU A 77 3.57 -10.34 4.99
CA LEU A 77 3.09 -11.23 6.05
C LEU A 77 3.50 -12.69 5.84
N GLY A 78 3.61 -13.14 4.58
CA GLY A 78 4.08 -14.47 4.23
C GLY A 78 5.58 -14.71 4.51
N LEU A 79 6.37 -13.64 4.60
CA LEU A 79 7.81 -13.71 4.88
C LEU A 79 8.15 -13.45 6.36
N LEU A 80 7.22 -12.90 7.15
CA LEU A 80 7.42 -12.63 8.57
C LEU A 80 7.11 -13.84 9.44
N LEU A 81 7.85 -13.93 10.55
CA LEU A 81 7.55 -14.86 11.63
C LEU A 81 6.32 -14.37 12.44
N PRO A 82 5.69 -15.23 13.27
CA PRO A 82 4.52 -14.88 14.06
C PRO A 82 4.71 -13.67 14.99
N GLU A 83 5.94 -13.42 15.43
CA GLU A 83 6.34 -12.33 16.32
C GLU A 83 6.59 -11.00 15.58
N GLY A 84 6.62 -11.04 14.24
CA GLY A 84 6.78 -9.86 13.40
C GLY A 84 5.49 -9.05 13.32
N SER A 85 5.61 -7.81 12.85
CA SER A 85 4.47 -6.91 12.65
C SER A 85 4.62 -6.12 11.35
N VAL A 86 3.48 -5.75 10.77
CA VAL A 86 3.40 -4.87 9.61
C VAL A 86 2.52 -3.69 9.95
N VAL A 87 3.03 -2.49 9.75
CA VAL A 87 2.25 -1.26 9.82
C VAL A 87 1.97 -0.84 8.40
N VAL A 88 0.70 -0.64 8.07
CA VAL A 88 0.29 -0.14 6.76
C VAL A 88 -0.24 1.27 6.92
N SER A 89 0.31 2.21 6.15
CA SER A 89 -0.18 3.58 6.06
C SER A 89 -0.91 3.77 4.74
N GLU A 90 -2.23 3.88 4.79
CA GLU A 90 -3.06 4.16 3.61
C GLU A 90 -3.67 5.56 3.73
N LEU A 91 -3.56 6.35 2.67
CA LEU A 91 -4.04 7.73 2.67
C LEU A 91 -5.56 7.80 2.46
N VAL A 92 -6.10 6.92 1.62
CA VAL A 92 -7.47 6.93 1.13
C VAL A 92 -8.30 5.92 1.94
N PRO A 93 -9.19 6.37 2.85
CA PRO A 93 -9.98 5.47 3.69
C PRO A 93 -10.79 4.45 2.89
N GLU A 94 -11.27 4.82 1.71
CA GLU A 94 -12.04 3.94 0.85
C GLU A 94 -11.22 2.77 0.31
N VAL A 95 -9.91 2.95 0.07
CA VAL A 95 -9.01 1.85 -0.35
C VAL A 95 -8.90 0.80 0.76
N VAL A 96 -8.94 1.23 2.03
CA VAL A 96 -9.05 0.31 3.17
C VAL A 96 -10.35 -0.47 3.11
N ASP A 97 -11.48 0.22 2.90
CA ASP A 97 -12.79 -0.43 2.84
C ASP A 97 -12.88 -1.42 1.67
N TRP A 98 -12.23 -1.12 0.54
CA TRP A 98 -12.14 -2.04 -0.59
C TRP A 98 -11.36 -3.30 -0.24
N ASN A 99 -10.26 -3.18 0.50
CA ASN A 99 -9.46 -4.30 1.00
C ASN A 99 -10.16 -5.11 2.09
N ARG A 100 -11.05 -4.50 2.87
CA ARG A 100 -11.95 -5.23 3.79
C ARG A 100 -13.09 -5.93 3.07
N GLY A 101 -13.48 -5.43 1.89
CA GLY A 101 -14.56 -5.96 1.08
C GLY A 101 -14.06 -6.65 -0.19
N PRO A 102 -14.35 -6.11 -1.38
CA PRO A 102 -14.18 -6.80 -2.66
C PRO A 102 -12.73 -7.20 -3.00
N LEU A 103 -11.73 -6.47 -2.53
CA LEU A 103 -10.31 -6.78 -2.80
C LEU A 103 -9.73 -7.79 -1.81
N GLY A 104 -10.28 -7.89 -0.60
CA GLY A 104 -9.78 -8.77 0.46
C GLY A 104 -9.53 -10.22 0.01
N PRO A 105 -10.49 -10.89 -0.63
CA PRO A 105 -10.30 -12.27 -1.10
C PRO A 105 -9.17 -12.45 -2.12
N LEU A 106 -8.79 -11.40 -2.87
CA LEU A 106 -7.76 -11.48 -3.89
C LEU A 106 -6.36 -11.65 -3.29
N ALA A 107 -6.12 -11.04 -2.13
CA ALA A 107 -4.86 -11.10 -1.39
C ALA A 107 -4.93 -12.00 -0.14
N GLY A 108 -6.04 -12.73 0.07
CA GLY A 108 -6.21 -13.62 1.22
C GLY A 108 -6.54 -12.92 2.53
N HIS A 109 -7.23 -11.77 2.47
CA HIS A 109 -7.65 -10.96 3.62
C HIS A 109 -6.49 -10.52 4.54
N PRO A 110 -5.45 -9.86 4.01
CA PRO A 110 -4.25 -9.57 4.80
C PRO A 110 -4.47 -8.53 5.91
N LEU A 111 -5.54 -7.73 5.84
CA LEU A 111 -5.95 -6.82 6.91
C LEU A 111 -6.52 -7.55 8.14
N ASP A 112 -6.92 -8.82 8.00
CA ASP A 112 -7.46 -9.63 9.11
C ASP A 112 -6.32 -10.35 9.88
N ASP A 113 -5.08 -10.31 9.38
CA ASP A 113 -3.93 -10.87 10.08
C ASP A 113 -3.63 -10.03 11.35
N PRO A 114 -3.53 -10.65 12.55
CA PRO A 114 -3.31 -9.93 13.80
C PRO A 114 -1.95 -9.21 13.88
N ARG A 115 -1.02 -9.49 12.96
CA ARG A 115 0.27 -8.79 12.83
C ARG A 115 0.14 -7.46 12.09
N THR A 116 -1.02 -7.19 11.48
CA THR A 116 -1.27 -5.96 10.72
C THR A 116 -1.81 -4.84 11.62
N ASP A 117 -1.12 -3.71 11.62
CA ASP A 117 -1.53 -2.45 12.24
C ASP A 117 -1.82 -1.42 11.14
N LEU A 118 -3.09 -1.04 10.97
CA LEU A 118 -3.50 -0.13 9.91
C LEU A 118 -3.60 1.32 10.42
N VAL A 119 -2.87 2.21 9.77
CA VAL A 119 -2.92 3.66 9.97
C VAL A 119 -3.56 4.31 8.74
N VAL A 120 -4.69 4.98 8.93
CA VAL A 120 -5.27 5.82 7.89
C VAL A 120 -4.60 7.20 7.96
N GLY A 121 -3.68 7.48 7.03
CA GLY A 121 -2.88 8.70 7.05
C GLY A 121 -1.69 8.68 6.11
N ASP A 122 -0.92 9.77 6.13
CA ASP A 122 0.30 9.91 5.34
C ASP A 122 1.45 9.07 5.89
N VAL A 123 2.05 8.24 5.04
CA VAL A 123 3.25 7.47 5.38
C VAL A 123 4.41 8.36 5.81
N ALA A 124 4.58 9.55 5.22
CA ALA A 124 5.63 10.49 5.59
C ALA A 124 5.44 11.01 7.03
N ASP A 125 4.19 11.15 7.48
CA ASP A 125 3.90 11.53 8.86
C ASP A 125 4.16 10.36 9.81
N VAL A 126 3.83 9.12 9.41
CA VAL A 126 4.16 7.90 10.17
C VAL A 126 5.67 7.73 10.36
N ILE A 127 6.44 7.92 9.28
CA ILE A 127 7.91 7.87 9.31
C ILE A 127 8.45 8.93 10.28
N ARG A 128 7.99 10.19 10.17
CA ARG A 128 8.48 11.29 10.99
C ARG A 128 8.15 11.14 12.48
N CYS A 129 6.99 10.58 12.81
CA CYS A 129 6.55 10.37 14.19
C CYS A 129 7.18 9.12 14.83
N SER A 130 7.77 8.23 14.04
CA SER A 130 8.45 7.03 14.51
C SER A 130 9.96 7.28 14.67
N LYS A 131 10.59 6.65 15.66
CA LYS A 131 12.05 6.68 15.84
C LYS A 131 12.56 5.25 16.00
N SER A 132 13.45 4.82 15.12
CA SER A 132 14.09 3.50 15.08
C SER A 132 13.09 2.35 15.22
N ARG A 133 11.90 2.50 14.63
CA ARG A 133 10.80 1.55 14.79
C ARG A 133 10.82 0.43 13.74
N PHE A 134 11.24 0.75 12.52
CA PHE A 134 11.03 -0.12 11.36
C PHE A 134 12.34 -0.72 10.88
N ASP A 135 12.34 -2.04 10.66
CA ASP A 135 13.46 -2.77 10.06
C ASP A 135 13.51 -2.61 8.53
N ALA A 136 12.36 -2.35 7.91
CA ALA A 136 12.26 -1.94 6.51
C ALA A 136 11.04 -1.04 6.28
N ILE A 137 11.16 -0.17 5.27
CA ILE A 137 10.09 0.71 4.80
C ILE A 137 9.89 0.42 3.31
N LEU A 138 8.70 -0.03 2.96
CA LEU A 138 8.26 -0.39 1.61
C LEU A 138 7.31 0.72 1.14
N LEU A 139 7.64 1.40 0.05
CA LEU A 139 6.85 2.52 -0.47
C LEU A 139 6.22 2.14 -1.81
N ASP A 140 4.91 1.94 -1.80
CA ASP A 140 4.08 1.66 -2.97
C ASP A 140 3.04 2.79 -3.13
N VAL A 141 3.53 4.02 -3.22
CA VAL A 141 2.73 5.25 -3.14
C VAL A 141 2.75 6.08 -4.43
N ASP A 142 3.52 5.65 -5.44
CA ASP A 142 3.83 6.43 -6.65
C ASP A 142 3.18 5.88 -7.92
N ASN A 143 2.08 5.14 -7.80
CA ASN A 143 1.40 4.58 -8.98
C ASN A 143 0.53 5.61 -9.74
N SER A 144 0.55 6.91 -9.35
CA SER A 144 -0.21 7.97 -10.01
C SER A 144 0.49 8.51 -11.27
N VAL A 145 -0.28 9.05 -12.22
CA VAL A 145 0.26 9.68 -13.44
C VAL A 145 1.12 10.92 -13.20
N ASP A 146 0.94 11.54 -12.03
CA ASP A 146 1.74 12.66 -11.54
C ASP A 146 2.70 12.20 -10.43
N SER A 147 3.25 10.99 -10.51
CA SER A 147 4.17 10.44 -9.49
C SER A 147 5.48 11.21 -9.33
N PHE A 148 5.81 12.11 -10.26
CA PHE A 148 6.87 13.11 -10.11
C PHE A 148 6.37 14.51 -9.68
N THR A 149 5.06 14.69 -9.59
CA THR A 149 4.35 15.98 -9.47
C THR A 149 3.41 16.07 -8.27
N LEU A 150 3.10 14.97 -7.57
CA LEU A 150 2.59 15.02 -6.19
C LEU A 150 3.67 15.64 -5.31
N ALA A 151 3.63 16.97 -5.18
CA ALA A 151 4.45 17.76 -4.27
C ALA A 151 4.46 17.23 -2.82
N ARG A 152 3.53 16.33 -2.49
CA ARG A 152 3.40 15.64 -1.22
C ARG A 152 4.30 14.42 -1.07
N ASN A 153 4.47 13.58 -2.10
CA ASN A 153 5.38 12.42 -2.03
C ASN A 153 6.83 12.82 -2.24
N SER A 154 7.09 13.90 -2.98
CA SER A 154 8.46 14.39 -3.24
C SER A 154 9.29 14.57 -1.96
N ARG A 155 8.64 14.92 -0.83
CA ARG A 155 9.27 15.05 0.48
C ARG A 155 9.90 13.76 1.00
N LEU A 156 9.38 12.59 0.61
CA LEU A 156 9.96 11.27 0.94
C LEU A 156 11.33 11.08 0.29
N TYR A 157 11.52 11.65 -0.90
CA TYR A 157 12.71 11.50 -1.73
C TYR A 157 13.73 12.63 -1.58
N THR A 158 13.54 13.49 -0.58
CA THR A 158 14.52 14.52 -0.18
C THR A 158 15.58 13.94 0.76
N PRO A 159 16.76 14.57 0.89
CA PRO A 159 17.73 14.21 1.92
C PRO A 159 17.12 14.16 3.34
N GLU A 160 16.23 15.09 3.66
CA GLU A 160 15.53 15.16 4.94
C GLU A 160 14.55 13.99 5.14
N GLY A 161 13.84 13.61 4.07
CA GLY A 161 12.93 12.45 4.04
C GLY A 161 13.67 11.14 4.24
N LEU A 162 14.76 10.92 3.49
CA LEU A 162 15.62 9.74 3.64
C LEU A 162 16.27 9.68 5.03
N ALA A 163 16.70 10.83 5.57
CA ALA A 163 17.21 10.90 6.94
C ALA A 163 16.11 10.65 8.00
N ALA A 164 14.84 10.91 7.71
CA ALA A 164 13.73 10.51 8.58
C ALA A 164 13.49 8.99 8.52
N ALA A 165 13.59 8.39 7.33
CA ALA A 165 13.43 6.94 7.14
C ALA A 165 14.53 6.11 7.82
N HIS A 166 15.76 6.65 7.93
CA HIS A 166 16.91 5.97 8.55
C HIS A 166 17.00 6.18 10.08
N ARG A 167 16.09 6.95 10.69
CA ARG A 167 16.21 7.35 12.11
C ARG A 167 15.73 6.29 13.09
#